data_AF-A0A7X7F5F3-F1
#
_entry.id   AF-A0A7X7F5F3-F1
#
_cell.length_a   1.000
_cell.length_b   1.000
_cell.length_c   1.000
_cell.angle_alpha   90.00
_cell.angle_beta   90.00
_cell.angle_gamma   90.00
#
_symmetry.space_group_name_H-M   'P 1'
#
loop_
_entity.id
_entity.type
_entity.pdbx_description
1 polymer ?
#
loop_
_entity_poly.entity_id
_entity_poly.type
_entity_poly.pdbx_seq_one_letter_code
_entity_poly.pdbx_strand_id
1 'polypeptide(L)'
;MNDLVQYTLPDFKGDETSPGRQPTERARRFSQPAKSEPHLSAYCEYFARVLKAGFGQDKAICATIYQDAGDAPLPVRLVAIHLDWAREKSIVVERINSAALCDRLMELDEKWLQTGDQSRGGIFYQRVALVYSEVQHQSRVIPTIYIVKPDRIRYWTRSAAMRDADEVAGDVQLWKQQRVGRGRG
;
A
#
# COMPACT_ATOMS: atom_id res chain seq x y z
N MET A 1 22.19 1.83 2.82
CA MET A 1 22.31 0.66 3.71
C MET A 1 21.28 -0.38 3.27
N ASN A 2 21.55 -1.68 3.41
CA ASN A 2 20.72 -2.76 2.84
C ASN A 2 19.67 -3.27 3.86
N ASP A 3 18.38 -3.05 3.61
CA ASP A 3 17.26 -3.45 4.50
C ASP A 3 17.22 -4.95 4.80
N LEU A 4 17.70 -5.80 3.88
CA LEU A 4 17.83 -7.24 4.10
C LEU A 4 18.80 -7.56 5.25
N VAL A 5 19.85 -6.76 5.39
CA VAL A 5 20.83 -6.92 6.46
C VAL A 5 20.34 -6.30 7.76
N GLN A 6 19.59 -5.19 7.67
CA GLN A 6 19.13 -4.44 8.84
C GLN A 6 17.90 -5.06 9.53
N TYR A 7 17.01 -5.70 8.77
CA TYR A 7 15.74 -6.21 9.32
C TYR A 7 15.61 -7.73 9.16
N THR A 8 15.94 -8.30 8.00
CA THR A 8 15.68 -9.73 7.73
C THR A 8 16.64 -10.66 8.49
N LEU A 9 17.93 -10.34 8.54
CA LEU A 9 18.93 -11.16 9.25
C LEU A 9 18.76 -11.15 10.79
N PRO A 10 18.51 -10.00 11.43
CA PRO A 10 18.17 -9.97 12.86
C PRO A 10 16.84 -10.66 13.18
N ASP A 11 15.80 -10.50 12.36
CA ASP A 11 14.48 -11.13 12.58
C ASP A 11 14.54 -12.67 12.59
N PHE A 12 15.49 -13.25 11.86
CA PHE A 12 15.69 -14.70 11.77
C PHE A 12 16.45 -15.27 12.99
N LYS A 13 17.29 -14.45 13.64
CA LYS A 13 18.10 -14.84 14.80
C LYS A 13 17.54 -14.34 16.14
N GLY A 14 16.62 -13.37 16.11
CA GLY A 14 16.13 -12.64 17.29
C GLY A 14 14.69 -12.99 17.71
N ASP A 15 14.34 -12.47 18.88
CA ASP A 15 13.02 -12.58 19.51
C ASP A 15 12.04 -11.47 19.04
N GLU A 16 10.94 -11.25 19.76
CA GLU A 16 9.94 -10.22 19.45
C GLU A 16 10.50 -8.78 19.40
N THR A 17 11.69 -8.53 19.96
CA THR A 17 12.30 -7.20 20.01
C THR A 17 12.99 -6.79 18.71
N SER A 18 13.14 -7.72 17.76
CA SER A 18 13.86 -7.46 16.51
C SER A 18 13.31 -6.24 15.74
N PRO A 19 14.17 -5.37 15.18
CA PRO A 19 13.74 -4.12 14.54
C PRO A 19 12.66 -4.29 13.47
N GLY A 20 12.66 -5.40 12.73
CA GLY A 20 11.64 -5.69 11.71
C GLY A 20 10.26 -6.04 12.28
N ARG A 21 10.19 -6.50 13.52
CA ARG A 21 8.95 -6.86 14.24
C ARG A 21 8.29 -5.66 14.92
N GLN A 22 9.03 -4.56 15.08
CA GLN A 22 8.51 -3.33 15.68
C GLN A 22 7.43 -2.68 14.80
N PRO A 23 6.43 -2.01 15.39
CA PRO A 23 5.44 -1.24 14.66
C PRO A 23 6.05 -0.14 13.79
N THR A 24 5.37 0.25 12.71
CA THR A 24 5.79 1.39 11.89
C THR A 24 5.51 2.70 12.60
N GLU A 25 6.44 3.66 12.49
CA GLU A 25 6.22 5.00 13.00
C GLU A 25 5.10 5.74 12.23
N ARG A 26 4.28 6.51 12.96
CA ARG A 26 3.29 7.42 12.39
C ARG A 26 3.85 8.83 12.29
N ALA A 27 3.40 9.60 11.31
CA ALA A 27 3.72 11.04 11.26
C ALA A 27 3.08 11.74 12.48
N ARG A 28 3.91 12.30 13.39
CA ARG A 28 3.47 12.98 14.62
C ARG A 28 2.69 14.29 14.34
N ARG A 29 2.03 14.86 15.37
CA ARG A 29 1.32 16.15 15.30
C ARG A 29 2.20 17.24 14.66
N PHE A 30 1.54 18.14 13.91
CA PHE A 30 2.11 19.22 13.09
C PHE A 30 2.86 20.34 13.86
N SER A 31 3.48 20.06 15.01
CA SER A 31 4.24 21.04 15.80
C SER A 31 5.74 21.03 15.52
N GLN A 32 6.21 20.23 14.56
CA GLN A 32 7.55 20.27 13.98
C GLN A 32 7.42 20.16 12.46
N PRO A 33 8.35 20.73 11.66
CA PRO A 33 8.30 20.62 10.20
C PRO A 33 8.10 19.15 9.83
N ALA A 34 7.06 18.89 9.02
CA ALA A 34 6.52 17.57 8.79
C ALA A 34 7.64 16.54 8.52
N LYS A 35 8.03 15.78 9.55
CA LYS A 35 8.73 14.52 9.30
C LYS A 35 7.72 13.71 8.50
N SER A 36 8.05 13.48 7.22
CA SER A 36 7.28 12.58 6.37
C SER A 36 7.12 11.26 7.11
N GLU A 37 6.03 10.55 6.86
CA GLU A 37 5.90 9.20 7.37
C GLU A 37 7.16 8.42 6.91
N PRO A 38 7.95 7.81 7.83
CA PRO A 38 9.32 7.42 7.50
C PRO A 38 9.43 6.03 6.84
N HIS A 39 8.47 5.14 7.04
CA HIS A 39 8.55 3.75 6.57
C HIS A 39 7.75 3.55 5.27
N LEU A 40 6.46 3.87 5.31
CA LEU A 40 5.55 3.71 4.18
C LEU A 40 5.85 4.70 3.05
N SER A 41 6.38 5.91 3.30
CA SER A 41 6.76 6.83 2.23
C SER A 41 7.88 6.23 1.39
N ALA A 42 8.95 5.74 2.02
CA ALA A 42 10.04 5.05 1.31
C ALA A 42 9.51 3.82 0.57
N TYR A 43 8.64 3.03 1.19
CA TYR A 43 7.96 1.92 0.52
C TYR A 43 7.23 2.39 -0.75
N CYS A 44 6.39 3.42 -0.66
CA CYS A 44 5.63 3.96 -1.80
C CYS A 44 6.54 4.50 -2.91
N GLU A 45 7.63 5.18 -2.56
CA GLU A 45 8.61 5.70 -3.52
C GLU A 45 9.26 4.58 -4.32
N TYR A 46 9.73 3.53 -3.65
CA TYR A 46 10.38 2.41 -4.32
C TYR A 46 9.38 1.57 -5.12
N PHE A 47 8.17 1.38 -4.60
CA PHE A 47 7.09 0.71 -5.33
C PHE A 47 6.78 1.45 -6.65
N ALA A 48 6.58 2.77 -6.58
CA ALA A 48 6.32 3.60 -7.76
C ALA A 48 7.50 3.59 -8.75
N ARG A 49 8.75 3.58 -8.26
CA ARG A 49 9.94 3.48 -9.13
C ARG A 49 9.97 2.19 -9.93
N VAL A 50 9.64 1.06 -9.31
CA VAL A 50 9.57 -0.23 -10.01
C VAL A 50 8.47 -0.24 -11.06
N LEU A 51 7.27 0.22 -10.72
CA LEU A 51 6.18 0.32 -11.70
C LEU A 51 6.53 1.24 -12.87
N LYS A 52 7.19 2.39 -12.63
CA LYS A 52 7.67 3.27 -13.70
C LYS A 52 8.77 2.63 -14.56
N ALA A 53 9.64 1.83 -13.96
CA ALA A 53 10.65 1.09 -14.71
C ALA A 53 10.01 0.04 -15.63
N GLY A 54 8.92 -0.61 -15.19
CA GLY A 54 8.19 -1.59 -15.99
C GLY A 54 7.25 -0.99 -17.05
N PHE A 55 6.58 0.13 -16.76
CA PHE A 55 5.52 0.70 -17.61
C PHE A 55 5.87 2.01 -18.33
N GLY A 56 7.02 2.62 -18.03
CA GLY A 56 7.45 3.91 -18.57
C GLY A 56 7.65 4.97 -17.49
N GLN A 57 8.73 5.75 -17.60
CA GLN A 57 9.08 6.79 -16.62
C GLN A 57 8.12 8.00 -16.64
N ASP A 58 7.41 8.18 -17.75
CA ASP A 58 6.38 9.19 -17.97
C ASP A 58 5.07 8.90 -17.23
N LYS A 59 4.89 7.68 -16.68
CA LYS A 59 3.65 7.31 -15.98
C LYS A 59 3.46 8.15 -14.71
N ALA A 60 2.26 8.71 -14.58
CA ALA A 60 1.84 9.42 -13.39
C ALA A 60 1.41 8.41 -12.32
N ILE A 61 2.28 8.19 -11.32
CA ILE A 61 2.01 7.32 -10.18
C ILE A 61 2.15 8.15 -8.91
N CYS A 62 1.13 8.12 -8.06
CA CYS A 62 1.15 8.72 -6.73
C CYS A 62 0.57 7.77 -5.70
N ALA A 63 0.81 8.05 -4.42
CA ALA A 63 0.36 7.22 -3.32
C ALA A 63 -0.35 8.03 -2.24
N THR A 64 -1.31 7.38 -1.59
CA THR A 64 -1.96 7.88 -0.37
C THR A 64 -1.71 6.89 0.76
N ILE A 65 -1.09 7.36 1.84
CA ILE A 65 -0.90 6.60 3.08
C ILE A 65 -2.07 6.96 4.00
N TYR A 66 -2.93 6.00 4.31
CA TYR A 66 -4.01 6.21 5.27
C TYR A 66 -3.47 5.99 6.67
N GLN A 67 -3.54 7.03 7.49
CA GLN A 67 -3.07 7.02 8.86
C GLN A 67 -4.26 7.20 9.81
N ASP A 68 -4.38 6.28 10.77
CA ASP A 68 -5.27 6.41 11.91
C ASP A 68 -5.00 7.73 12.67
N ALA A 69 -6.07 8.47 12.94
CA ALA A 69 -6.02 9.75 13.66
C ALA A 69 -6.19 9.59 15.19
N GLY A 70 -6.54 8.39 15.67
CA GLY A 70 -6.82 8.09 17.07
C GLY A 70 -5.57 7.70 17.88
N ASP A 71 -5.77 7.51 19.19
CA ASP A 71 -4.69 7.13 20.12
C ASP A 71 -4.37 5.63 20.09
N ALA A 72 -5.25 4.81 19.50
CA ALA A 72 -5.07 3.37 19.35
C ALA A 72 -4.72 3.03 17.89
N PRO A 73 -3.45 2.68 17.59
CA PRO A 73 -3.06 2.29 16.25
C PRO A 73 -3.68 0.95 15.85
N LEU A 74 -4.16 0.86 14.61
CA LEU A 74 -4.62 -0.41 14.06
C LEU A 74 -3.42 -1.35 13.86
N PRO A 75 -3.62 -2.69 14.00
CA PRO A 75 -2.56 -3.68 13.79
C PRO A 75 -2.17 -3.84 12.31
N VAL A 76 -2.77 -3.06 11.42
CA VAL A 76 -2.55 -3.04 9.97
C VAL A 76 -2.36 -1.61 9.48
N ARG A 77 -1.70 -1.49 8.33
CA ARG A 77 -1.51 -0.23 7.61
C ARG A 77 -2.11 -0.35 6.21
N LEU A 78 -2.56 0.78 5.69
CA LEU A 78 -3.21 0.88 4.38
C LEU A 78 -2.51 1.94 3.53
N VAL A 79 -2.11 1.54 2.32
CA VAL A 79 -1.60 2.41 1.27
C VAL A 79 -2.46 2.24 0.03
N ALA A 80 -2.76 3.32 -0.67
CA ALA A 80 -3.26 3.29 -2.03
C ALA A 80 -2.16 3.74 -3.00
N ILE A 81 -1.91 2.96 -4.03
CA ILE A 81 -1.09 3.33 -5.18
C ILE A 81 -2.03 3.66 -6.33
N HIS A 82 -2.03 4.91 -6.76
CA HIS A 82 -2.88 5.41 -7.83
C HIS A 82 -2.09 5.43 -9.14
N LEU A 83 -2.65 4.78 -10.15
CA LEU A 83 -2.11 4.75 -11.50
C LEU A 83 -2.75 5.85 -12.36
N ASP A 84 -1.96 6.43 -13.24
CA ASP A 84 -2.40 7.43 -14.21
C ASP A 84 -2.98 8.71 -13.55
N TRP A 85 -2.53 9.03 -12.32
CA TRP A 85 -2.94 10.23 -11.57
C TRP A 85 -1.76 11.15 -11.25
N ALA A 86 -1.71 12.31 -11.91
CA ALA A 86 -0.75 13.36 -11.62
C ALA A 86 -1.28 14.25 -10.48
N ARG A 87 -0.62 14.20 -9.32
CA ARG A 87 -0.85 15.09 -8.17
C ARG A 87 0.38 15.96 -7.95
N GLU A 88 0.19 17.11 -7.30
CA GLU A 88 1.29 18.00 -6.89
C GLU A 88 2.29 17.26 -5.99
N LYS A 89 1.80 16.45 -5.06
CA LYS A 89 2.60 15.58 -4.20
C LYS A 89 2.47 14.13 -4.64
N SER A 90 3.61 13.49 -4.90
CA SER A 90 3.67 12.07 -5.26
C SER A 90 3.23 11.15 -4.13
N ILE A 91 3.40 11.57 -2.87
CA ILE A 91 2.95 10.83 -1.69
C ILE A 91 2.22 11.79 -0.76
N VAL A 92 1.02 11.40 -0.35
CA VAL A 92 0.19 12.15 0.59
C VAL A 92 -0.16 11.25 1.76
N VAL A 93 -0.01 11.77 2.98
CA VAL A 93 -0.51 11.12 4.19
C VAL A 93 -1.89 11.70 4.48
N GLU A 94 -2.91 10.85 4.45
CA GLU A 94 -4.28 11.22 4.76
C GLU A 94 -4.63 10.69 6.16
N ARG A 95 -4.98 11.60 7.08
CA ARG A 95 -5.46 11.21 8.40
C ARG A 95 -6.94 10.93 8.35
N ILE A 96 -7.32 9.76 8.83
CA ILE A 96 -8.69 9.30 8.91
C ILE A 96 -8.95 8.76 10.31
N ASN A 97 -10.14 9.00 10.86
CA ASN A 97 -10.48 8.44 12.17
C ASN A 97 -10.50 6.90 12.08
N SER A 98 -10.21 6.22 13.20
CA SER A 98 -10.06 4.76 13.18
C SER A 98 -11.33 4.03 12.75
N ALA A 99 -12.52 4.58 13.04
CA ALA A 99 -13.78 4.00 12.60
C ALA A 99 -13.91 3.99 11.07
N ALA A 100 -13.71 5.14 10.43
CA ALA A 100 -13.77 5.25 8.97
C ALA A 100 -12.64 4.46 8.26
N LEU A 101 -11.50 4.27 8.92
CA LEU A 101 -10.45 3.37 8.42
C LEU A 101 -10.87 1.90 8.52
N CYS A 102 -11.51 1.50 9.62
CA CYS A 102 -12.09 0.16 9.76
C CYS A 102 -13.18 -0.07 8.71
N ASP A 103 -14.08 0.89 8.51
CA ASP A 103 -15.12 0.82 7.47
C ASP A 103 -14.47 0.64 6.09
N ARG A 104 -13.40 1.40 5.79
CA ARG A 104 -12.66 1.25 4.54
C ARG A 104 -12.02 -0.13 4.38
N LEU A 105 -11.49 -0.71 5.47
CA LEU A 105 -10.93 -2.06 5.44
C LEU A 105 -12.03 -3.10 5.19
N MET A 106 -13.20 -2.95 5.82
CA MET A 106 -14.35 -3.83 5.58
C MET A 106 -14.85 -3.76 4.13
N GLU A 107 -14.94 -2.56 3.55
CA GLU A 107 -15.29 -2.39 2.13
C GLU A 107 -14.29 -3.09 1.19
N LEU A 108 -12.99 -3.03 1.51
CA LEU A 108 -11.94 -3.69 0.73
C LEU A 108 -12.03 -5.22 0.87
N ASP A 109 -12.39 -5.71 2.06
CA ASP A 109 -12.62 -7.14 2.32
C ASP A 109 -13.76 -7.69 1.46
N GLU A 110 -14.91 -7.00 1.43
CA GLU A 110 -16.06 -7.39 0.61
C GLU A 110 -15.72 -7.43 -0.89
N LYS A 111 -15.02 -6.39 -1.39
CA LYS A 111 -14.59 -6.33 -2.79
C LYS A 111 -13.67 -7.50 -3.15
N TRP A 112 -12.75 -7.84 -2.24
CA TRP A 112 -11.83 -8.95 -2.45
C TRP A 112 -12.58 -10.29 -2.54
N LEU A 113 -13.50 -10.55 -1.62
CA LEU A 113 -14.33 -11.75 -1.59
C LEU A 113 -15.18 -11.92 -2.87
N GLN A 114 -15.57 -10.83 -3.51
CA GLN A 114 -16.31 -10.86 -4.79
C GLN A 114 -15.42 -11.18 -6.00
N THR A 115 -14.12 -10.90 -5.93
CA THR A 115 -13.17 -11.06 -7.05
C THR A 115 -12.23 -12.26 -6.94
N GLY A 116 -12.06 -12.84 -5.75
CA GLY A 116 -11.09 -13.90 -5.48
C GLY A 116 -11.65 -15.32 -5.49
N ASP A 117 -10.75 -16.31 -5.56
CA ASP A 117 -11.07 -17.71 -5.22
C ASP A 117 -11.48 -17.77 -3.74
N GLN A 118 -12.74 -18.11 -3.47
CA GLN A 118 -13.34 -18.13 -2.12
C GLN A 118 -12.59 -19.03 -1.14
N SER A 119 -11.71 -19.91 -1.63
CA SER A 119 -10.84 -20.79 -0.83
C SER A 119 -9.79 -20.04 0.01
N ARG A 120 -9.48 -18.76 -0.28
CA ARG A 120 -8.36 -18.02 0.31
C ARG A 120 -8.71 -17.09 1.49
N GLY A 121 -9.98 -16.96 1.86
CA GLY A 121 -10.45 -16.10 2.96
C GLY A 121 -10.33 -14.60 2.70
N GLY A 122 -10.90 -13.78 3.59
CA GLY A 122 -10.86 -12.32 3.53
C GLY A 122 -9.49 -11.71 3.89
N ILE A 123 -9.33 -10.39 3.70
CA ILE A 123 -8.11 -9.63 4.02
C ILE A 123 -7.73 -9.74 5.50
N PHE A 124 -8.71 -9.99 6.38
CA PHE A 124 -8.48 -10.20 7.81
C PHE A 124 -7.71 -11.50 8.12
N TYR A 125 -7.67 -12.45 7.18
CA TYR A 125 -7.00 -13.75 7.34
C TYR A 125 -5.60 -13.80 6.72
N GLN A 126 -5.25 -12.89 5.80
CA GLN A 126 -3.97 -12.90 5.07
C GLN A 126 -2.99 -11.81 5.54
N ARG A 127 -1.68 -12.07 5.40
CA ARG A 127 -0.60 -11.18 5.87
C ARG A 127 -0.29 -10.01 4.91
N VAL A 128 -0.75 -10.07 3.67
CA VAL A 128 -0.68 -8.96 2.69
C VAL A 128 -1.91 -9.10 1.82
N ALA A 129 -2.71 -8.05 1.70
CA ALA A 129 -3.84 -8.02 0.77
C ALA A 129 -3.63 -6.91 -0.26
N LEU A 130 -3.91 -7.25 -1.53
CA LEU A 130 -3.75 -6.36 -2.69
C LEU A 130 -5.10 -6.20 -3.40
N VAL A 131 -5.86 -5.15 -3.12
CA VAL A 131 -7.18 -4.97 -3.73
C VAL A 131 -7.10 -4.00 -4.90
N TYR A 132 -7.45 -4.47 -6.10
CA TYR A 132 -7.55 -3.66 -7.30
C TYR A 132 -8.94 -3.02 -7.35
N SER A 133 -9.00 -1.69 -7.28
CA SER A 133 -10.24 -0.93 -7.31
C SER A 133 -10.10 0.32 -8.17
N GLU A 134 -11.20 1.00 -8.37
CA GLU A 134 -11.24 2.31 -9.00
C GLU A 134 -11.57 3.38 -7.97
N VAL A 135 -10.93 4.54 -8.10
CA VAL A 135 -11.29 5.75 -7.37
C VAL A 135 -11.89 6.73 -8.37
N GLN A 136 -13.11 7.19 -8.11
CA GLN A 136 -13.71 8.28 -8.86
C GLN A 136 -13.12 9.60 -8.36
N HIS A 137 -12.49 10.35 -9.26
CA HIS A 137 -12.01 11.69 -8.96
C HIS A 137 -12.40 12.64 -10.08
N GLN A 138 -13.30 13.58 -9.76
CA GLN A 138 -13.96 14.42 -10.76
C GLN A 138 -14.60 13.55 -11.85
N SER A 139 -14.27 13.77 -13.12
CA SER A 139 -14.77 12.99 -14.27
C SER A 139 -13.80 11.88 -14.71
N ARG A 140 -12.84 11.48 -13.87
CA ARG A 140 -11.85 10.45 -14.19
C ARG A 140 -11.95 9.26 -13.24
N VAL A 141 -11.86 8.09 -13.84
CA VAL A 141 -11.73 6.81 -13.13
C VAL A 141 -10.25 6.52 -12.97
N ILE A 142 -9.79 6.43 -11.72
CA ILE A 142 -8.38 6.27 -11.39
C ILE A 142 -8.13 4.84 -10.93
N PRO A 143 -7.43 4.02 -11.72
CA PRO A 143 -7.06 2.68 -11.29
C PRO A 143 -6.18 2.76 -10.04
N THR A 144 -6.59 2.11 -8.96
CA THR A 144 -5.95 2.21 -7.66
C THR A 144 -5.74 0.82 -7.06
N ILE A 145 -4.51 0.56 -6.63
CA ILE A 145 -4.12 -0.66 -5.92
C ILE A 145 -4.08 -0.33 -4.43
N TYR A 146 -4.92 -0.98 -3.64
CA TYR A 146 -4.89 -0.88 -2.19
C TYR A 146 -4.02 -2.00 -1.62
N ILE A 147 -3.04 -1.63 -0.81
CA ILE A 147 -2.09 -2.52 -0.17
C ILE A 147 -2.33 -2.48 1.33
N VAL A 148 -2.78 -3.60 1.89
CA VAL A 148 -2.99 -3.79 3.33
C VAL A 148 -1.95 -4.75 3.85
N LYS A 149 -1.21 -4.34 4.90
CA LYS A 149 -0.25 -5.23 5.57
C LYS A 149 -0.21 -4.99 7.08
N PRO A 150 0.29 -5.94 7.87
CA PRO A 150 0.54 -5.73 9.29
C PRO A 150 1.37 -4.46 9.54
N ASP A 151 1.08 -3.82 10.65
CA ASP A 151 1.85 -2.70 11.16
C ASP A 151 3.16 -3.20 11.78
N ARG A 152 4.10 -3.64 10.92
CA ARG A 152 5.48 -3.99 11.32
C ARG A 152 6.48 -3.61 10.23
N ILE A 153 7.62 -3.05 10.62
CA ILE A 153 8.62 -2.47 9.70
C ILE A 153 9.04 -3.44 8.59
N ARG A 154 9.23 -4.73 8.89
CA ARG A 154 9.65 -5.75 7.90
C ARG A 154 8.76 -5.85 6.65
N TYR A 155 7.48 -5.48 6.77
CA TYR A 155 6.50 -5.53 5.69
C TYR A 155 6.51 -4.28 4.79
N TRP A 156 7.14 -3.21 5.25
CA TRP A 156 7.16 -1.88 4.64
C TRP A 156 8.58 -1.42 4.29
N THR A 157 9.51 -2.35 4.10
CA THR A 157 10.89 -2.06 3.69
C THR A 157 10.98 -1.76 2.20
N ARG A 158 12.11 -1.19 1.76
CA ARG A 158 12.42 -1.02 0.33
C ARG A 158 12.38 -2.36 -0.42
N SER A 159 12.96 -3.40 0.16
CA SER A 159 13.00 -4.73 -0.46
C SER A 159 11.61 -5.36 -0.58
N ALA A 160 10.73 -5.13 0.40
CA ALA A 160 9.33 -5.49 0.29
C ALA A 160 8.67 -4.73 -0.87
N ALA A 161 8.85 -3.40 -0.92
CA ALA A 161 8.28 -2.57 -1.99
C ALA A 161 8.65 -3.04 -3.40
N MET A 162 9.92 -3.37 -3.64
CA MET A 162 10.37 -3.84 -4.95
C MET A 162 9.73 -5.18 -5.30
N ARG A 163 9.70 -6.14 -4.36
CA ARG A 163 9.08 -7.45 -4.58
C ARG A 163 7.60 -7.34 -4.87
N ASP A 164 6.87 -6.57 -4.07
CA ASP A 164 5.42 -6.43 -4.28
C ASP A 164 5.12 -5.68 -5.57
N ALA A 165 5.95 -4.71 -5.96
CA ALA A 165 5.77 -3.98 -7.21
C ALA A 165 6.05 -4.86 -8.43
N ASP A 166 7.02 -5.78 -8.36
CA ASP A 166 7.27 -6.77 -9.41
C ASP A 166 6.06 -7.71 -9.58
N GLU A 167 5.48 -8.19 -8.48
CA GLU A 167 4.25 -9.01 -8.50
C GLU A 167 3.08 -8.24 -9.13
N VAL A 168 2.85 -7.00 -8.66
CA VAL A 168 1.77 -6.13 -9.13
C VAL A 168 1.96 -5.71 -10.59
N ALA A 169 3.19 -5.56 -11.09
CA ALA A 169 3.41 -5.21 -12.50
C ALA A 169 2.83 -6.26 -13.46
N GLY A 170 2.94 -7.55 -13.11
CA GLY A 170 2.29 -8.62 -13.88
C GLY A 170 0.77 -8.50 -13.86
N ASP A 171 0.19 -8.31 -12.68
CA ASP A 171 -1.26 -8.23 -12.48
C ASP A 171 -1.90 -7.01 -13.13
N VAL A 172 -1.26 -5.83 -13.04
CA VAL A 172 -1.77 -4.58 -13.62
C VAL A 172 -1.93 -4.71 -15.13
N GLN A 173 -1.03 -5.41 -15.80
CA GLN A 173 -1.13 -5.63 -17.24
C GLN A 173 -2.34 -6.51 -17.59
N LEU A 174 -2.57 -7.58 -16.83
CA LEU A 174 -3.75 -8.44 -16.98
C LEU A 174 -5.05 -7.68 -16.68
N TRP A 175 -5.06 -6.90 -15.59
CA TRP A 175 -6.20 -6.08 -15.19
C TRP A 175 -6.56 -5.02 -16.23
N LYS A 176 -5.56 -4.33 -16.82
CA LYS A 176 -5.79 -3.38 -17.92
C LYS A 176 -6.39 -4.06 -19.16
N GLN A 177 -5.97 -5.28 -19.49
CA GLN A 177 -6.52 -6.03 -20.64
C GLN A 177 -8.00 -6.41 -20.44
N GLN A 178 -8.37 -6.85 -19.23
CA GLN A 178 -9.77 -7.18 -18.91
C GLN A 178 -10.69 -5.95 -19.01
N ARG A 179 -10.18 -4.76 -18.67
CA ARG A 179 -10.93 -3.49 -18.83
C ARG A 179 -11.18 -3.14 -20.30
N VAL A 180 -10.18 -3.33 -21.17
CA VAL A 180 -10.31 -3.06 -22.62
C VAL A 180 -11.32 -4.02 -23.27
N GLY A 181 -11.40 -5.27 -22.79
CA GLY A 181 -12.38 -6.26 -23.26
C GLY A 181 -13.84 -5.91 -22.89
N ARG A 182 -14.08 -5.31 -21.72
CA ARG A 182 -15.43 -4.93 -21.25
C ARG A 182 -16.00 -3.67 -21.92
N GLY A 183 -15.18 -2.84 -22.56
CA GLY A 183 -15.62 -1.63 -23.28
C GLY A 183 -16.01 -1.85 -24.74
N ARG A 184 -16.06 -3.10 -25.22
CA ARG A 184 -16.41 -3.49 -26.60
C ARG A 184 -17.71 -4.29 -26.71
N GLY A 185 -18.55 -4.27 -25.68
CA GLY A 185 -19.87 -4.90 -25.64
C GLY A 185 -21.00 -3.89 -25.78
#